data_AF-A0AA35ZGG0-F1
#
_entry.id   AF-A0AA35ZGG0-F1
#
_cell.length_a   1.000
_cell.length_b   1.000
_cell.length_c   1.000
_cell.angle_alpha   90.00
_cell.angle_beta   90.00
_cell.angle_gamma   90.00
#
_symmetry.space_group_name_H-M   'P 1'
#
loop_
_entity.id
_entity.type
_entity.pdbx_description
1 polymer ?
#
loop_
_entity_poly.entity_id
_entity_poly.type
_entity_poly.pdbx_seq_one_letter_code
_entity_poly.pdbx_strand_id
1 'polypeptide(L)'
;MSDNIPFHIQEEIMKWVPVRSLIEFRCHLLVSYEDPIDEVNYVSFVDDDTLPQQRSLPIVPPFLKQLIHPKVVGSSHGLICFFGSDFTFTTGMVVLWNPSIGRSIDIVVPGRSFIGFGVCPVTSDPKIVSITQSWDYQNIEASSPCKVMVYTLSSGKWRNLSTNLPPKRLSSSGLVVVTDRFIYWRAELATHNGIISFDLTHENFEMIDLPDGLACHDSVQGKHL
;
A
#
# COMPACT_ATOMS: atom_id res chain seq x y z
N MET A 1 24.31 19.04 -3.79
CA MET A 1 24.79 17.86 -3.05
C MET A 1 23.72 17.41 -2.08
N SER A 2 22.80 16.57 -2.56
CA SER A 2 22.10 15.51 -1.81
C SER A 2 21.13 14.81 -2.78
N ASP A 3 21.66 14.20 -3.85
CA ASP A 3 20.85 13.59 -4.92
C ASP A 3 20.81 12.05 -4.85
N ASN A 4 20.99 11.49 -3.65
CA ASN A 4 20.91 10.05 -3.48
C ASN A 4 19.64 9.70 -2.72
N ILE A 5 18.65 9.17 -3.45
CA ILE A 5 17.53 8.43 -2.88
C ILE A 5 18.10 7.40 -1.89
N PRO A 6 17.64 7.36 -0.62
CA PRO A 6 18.13 6.39 0.36
C PRO A 6 18.08 4.96 -0.16
N PHE A 7 19.10 4.14 0.16
CA PHE A 7 19.23 2.77 -0.34
C PHE A 7 17.97 1.92 -0.12
N HIS A 8 17.32 2.06 1.03
CA HIS A 8 16.07 1.35 1.34
C HIS A 8 14.91 1.71 0.38
N ILE A 9 14.91 2.91 -0.21
CA ILE A 9 13.92 3.31 -1.24
C ILE A 9 14.31 2.74 -2.60
N GLN A 10 15.62 2.61 -2.89
CA GLN A 10 16.09 2.00 -4.13
C GLN A 10 15.72 0.51 -4.20
N GLU A 11 15.89 -0.23 -3.11
CA GLU A 11 15.46 -1.65 -3.02
C GLU A 11 13.96 -1.80 -3.26
N GLU A 12 13.15 -0.87 -2.76
CA GLU A 12 11.70 -0.87 -2.96
C GLU A 12 11.28 -0.45 -4.38
N ILE A 13 11.98 0.51 -5.01
CA ILE A 13 11.80 0.84 -6.44
C ILE A 13 12.10 -0.39 -7.31
N MET A 14 13.10 -1.20 -6.93
CA MET A 14 13.40 -2.45 -7.64
C MET A 14 12.29 -3.50 -7.50
N LYS A 15 11.48 -3.45 -6.43
CA LYS A 15 10.25 -4.27 -6.31
C LYS A 15 9.11 -3.80 -7.23
N TRP A 16 9.25 -2.65 -7.91
CA TRP A 16 8.27 -2.15 -8.88
C TRP A 16 8.41 -2.80 -10.27
N VAL A 17 9.46 -3.61 -10.48
CA VAL A 17 9.61 -4.52 -11.63
C VAL A 17 8.61 -5.68 -11.44
N PRO A 18 7.95 -6.20 -12.50
CA PRO A 18 6.79 -7.09 -12.37
C PRO A 18 7.16 -8.46 -11.76
N VAL A 19 7.23 -8.51 -10.44
CA VAL A 19 7.30 -9.73 -9.65
C VAL A 19 6.06 -9.72 -8.77
N ARG A 20 5.27 -10.81 -8.84
CA ARG A 20 4.05 -10.99 -8.03
C ARG A 20 4.39 -10.80 -6.55
N SER A 21 3.52 -10.12 -5.81
CA SER A 21 3.74 -9.66 -4.43
C SER A 21 4.34 -10.77 -3.52
N LEU A 22 5.57 -10.55 -3.08
CA LEU A 22 6.31 -11.40 -2.14
C LEU A 22 6.43 -10.65 -0.81
N ILE A 23 6.00 -11.29 0.28
CA ILE A 23 6.12 -10.73 1.63
C ILE A 23 6.81 -11.75 2.52
N GLU A 24 7.92 -11.32 3.12
CA GLU A 24 8.70 -12.11 4.08
C GLU A 24 8.30 -11.73 5.51
N PHE A 25 8.02 -12.73 6.35
CA PHE A 25 7.80 -12.54 7.77
C PHE A 25 8.31 -13.75 8.57
N ARG A 26 9.30 -13.51 9.45
CA ARG A 26 9.91 -14.51 10.36
C ARG A 26 10.13 -15.88 9.70
N CYS A 27 11.08 -15.96 8.78
CA CYS A 27 11.44 -17.18 8.04
C CYS A 27 10.26 -17.80 7.26
N HIS A 28 9.25 -17.01 6.90
CA HIS A 28 8.17 -17.46 6.03
C HIS A 28 7.87 -16.47 4.92
N LEU A 29 7.70 -16.98 3.71
CA LEU A 29 7.32 -16.23 2.53
C LEU A 29 5.84 -16.46 2.24
N LEU A 30 5.02 -15.42 2.28
CA LEU A 30 3.63 -15.47 1.85
C LEU A 30 3.51 -15.04 0.39
N VAL A 31 2.95 -15.93 -0.43
CA VAL A 31 2.73 -15.70 -1.86
C VAL A 31 1.23 -15.73 -2.14
N SER A 32 0.73 -14.67 -2.77
CA SER A 32 -0.61 -14.64 -3.34
C SER A 32 -0.57 -14.89 -4.85
N TYR A 33 -1.47 -15.72 -5.36
CA TYR A 33 -1.65 -15.91 -6.79
C TYR A 33 -3.13 -16.03 -7.14
N GLU A 34 -3.48 -15.65 -8.36
CA GLU A 34 -4.82 -15.80 -8.91
C GLU A 34 -4.83 -17.09 -9.75
N ASP A 35 -5.75 -18.00 -9.43
CA ASP A 35 -6.01 -19.19 -10.23
C ASP A 35 -6.80 -18.78 -11.50
N PRO A 36 -6.73 -19.51 -12.63
CA PRO A 36 -7.56 -19.27 -13.82
C PRO A 36 -9.08 -19.16 -13.60
N ILE A 37 -9.60 -19.41 -12.39
CA ILE A 37 -11.02 -19.22 -12.01
C ILE A 37 -11.22 -17.89 -11.22
N ASP A 38 -10.26 -16.96 -11.28
CA ASP A 38 -10.26 -15.64 -10.59
C ASP A 38 -10.33 -15.72 -9.05
N GLU A 39 -9.97 -16.87 -8.46
CA GLU A 39 -9.83 -17.01 -7.01
C GLU A 39 -8.41 -16.66 -6.55
N VAL A 40 -8.31 -15.75 -5.58
CA VAL A 40 -7.05 -15.37 -4.94
C VAL A 40 -6.68 -16.40 -3.89
N ASN A 41 -5.59 -17.12 -4.14
CA ASN A 41 -5.03 -18.14 -3.26
C ASN A 41 -3.79 -17.61 -2.53
N TYR A 42 -3.54 -18.13 -1.33
CA TYR A 42 -2.39 -17.78 -0.50
C TYR A 42 -1.62 -19.02 -0.08
N VAL A 43 -0.31 -19.01 -0.27
CA VAL A 43 0.60 -20.09 0.15
C VAL A 43 1.72 -19.50 0.97
N SER A 44 2.08 -20.19 2.05
CA SER A 44 3.22 -19.84 2.89
C SER A 44 4.31 -20.87 2.73
N PHE A 45 5.51 -20.40 2.41
CA PHE A 45 6.74 -21.20 2.37
C PHE A 45 7.56 -20.88 3.61
N VAL A 46 8.35 -21.84 4.07
CA VAL A 46 9.48 -21.53 4.95
C VAL A 46 10.57 -20.91 4.08
N ASP A 47 11.09 -19.77 4.51
CA ASP A 47 12.23 -19.09 3.89
C ASP A 47 13.50 -19.72 4.44
N ASP A 48 13.86 -20.87 3.88
CA ASP A 48 15.13 -21.56 4.08
C ASP A 48 15.73 -21.96 2.72
N ASP A 49 17.00 -22.38 2.72
CA ASP A 49 17.72 -22.82 1.51
C ASP A 49 17.06 -24.06 0.83
N THR A 50 15.99 -24.61 1.39
CA THR A 50 15.30 -25.82 0.91
C THR A 50 14.00 -25.53 0.15
N LEU A 51 13.73 -24.27 -0.21
CA LEU A 51 12.67 -23.89 -1.15
C LEU A 51 12.69 -24.83 -2.39
N PRO A 52 11.59 -25.56 -2.70
CA PRO A 52 10.20 -25.36 -2.26
C PRO A 52 9.62 -26.53 -1.44
N GLN A 53 10.42 -27.31 -0.71
CA GLN A 53 9.95 -28.60 -0.13
C GLN A 53 8.91 -28.44 1.00
N GLN A 54 8.91 -27.30 1.71
CA GLN A 54 7.97 -27.03 2.79
C GLN A 54 6.91 -25.99 2.39
N ARG A 55 5.89 -26.46 1.65
CA ARG A 55 4.66 -25.71 1.39
C ARG A 55 3.66 -25.94 2.50
N SER A 56 3.15 -24.87 3.09
CA SER A 56 2.01 -24.94 4.01
C SER A 56 0.88 -24.05 3.48
N LEU A 57 -0.36 -24.52 3.67
CA LEU A 57 -1.53 -23.68 3.45
C LEU A 57 -1.75 -22.87 4.73
N PRO A 58 -1.51 -21.54 4.72
CA PRO A 58 -1.81 -20.73 5.88
C PRO A 58 -3.31 -20.82 6.19
N ILE A 59 -3.66 -20.83 7.47
CA ILE A 59 -5.06 -20.65 7.89
C ILE A 59 -5.42 -19.19 7.64
N VAL A 60 -5.88 -18.90 6.42
CA VAL A 60 -6.30 -17.58 6.01
C VAL A 60 -7.55 -17.17 6.82
N PRO A 61 -7.59 -15.95 7.38
CA PRO A 61 -8.76 -15.43 8.09
C PRO A 61 -10.08 -15.62 7.32
N PRO A 62 -11.17 -16.05 7.98
CA PRO A 62 -12.47 -16.20 7.34
C PRO A 62 -12.95 -14.94 6.62
N PHE A 63 -12.63 -13.76 7.16
CA PHE A 63 -12.99 -12.46 6.59
C PHE A 63 -12.36 -12.20 5.22
N LEU A 64 -11.15 -12.71 4.94
CA LEU A 64 -10.53 -12.53 3.63
C LEU A 64 -11.29 -13.25 2.52
N LYS A 65 -11.99 -14.35 2.85
CA LYS A 65 -12.84 -15.08 1.90
C LYS A 65 -14.13 -14.33 1.54
N GLN A 66 -14.47 -13.28 2.31
CA GLN A 66 -15.64 -12.44 2.06
C GLN A 66 -15.31 -11.20 1.23
N LEU A 67 -14.03 -10.95 0.95
CA LEU A 67 -13.58 -9.83 0.15
C LEU A 67 -13.50 -10.22 -1.33
N ILE A 68 -13.95 -9.33 -2.20
CA ILE A 68 -13.68 -9.45 -3.64
C ILE A 68 -12.26 -8.93 -3.91
N HIS A 69 -11.46 -9.75 -4.61
CA HIS A 69 -10.07 -9.49 -5.00
C HIS A 69 -9.24 -8.81 -3.90
N PRO A 70 -9.09 -9.43 -2.71
CA PRO A 70 -8.30 -8.86 -1.63
C PRO A 70 -6.85 -8.66 -2.11
N LYS A 71 -6.35 -7.43 -1.99
CA LYS A 71 -4.97 -7.07 -2.30
C LYS A 71 -4.19 -6.92 -1.02
N VAL A 72 -2.94 -7.36 -1.02
CA VAL A 72 -2.04 -7.05 0.08
C VAL A 72 -1.60 -5.60 -0.04
N VAL A 73 -1.87 -4.80 0.99
CA VAL A 73 -1.44 -3.41 1.11
C VAL A 73 0.03 -3.34 1.53
N GLY A 74 0.43 -4.24 2.43
CA GLY A 74 1.79 -4.31 2.94
C GLY A 74 1.86 -5.15 4.20
N SER A 75 3.06 -5.24 4.76
CA SER A 75 3.33 -5.87 6.04
C SER A 75 4.20 -4.99 6.91
N SER A 76 4.04 -5.07 8.23
CA SER A 76 4.86 -4.33 9.18
C SER A 76 4.77 -4.99 10.55
N HIS A 77 5.93 -5.19 11.21
CA HIS A 77 6.04 -5.75 12.56
C HIS A 77 5.23 -7.06 12.78
N GLY A 78 5.12 -7.89 11.74
CA GLY A 78 4.38 -9.16 11.78
C GLY A 78 2.89 -9.11 11.63
N LEU A 79 2.39 -7.95 11.21
CA LEU A 79 1.03 -7.80 10.73
C LEU A 79 1.05 -7.70 9.21
N ILE A 80 0.09 -8.35 8.58
CA ILE A 80 -0.19 -8.26 7.15
C ILE A 80 -1.51 -7.52 7.00
N CYS A 81 -1.53 -6.50 6.16
CA CYS A 81 -2.72 -5.72 5.86
C CYS A 81 -3.25 -6.08 4.48
N PHE A 82 -4.51 -6.49 4.43
CA PHE A 82 -5.24 -6.69 3.19
C PHE A 82 -6.29 -5.59 3.03
N PHE A 83 -6.58 -5.25 1.79
CA PHE A 83 -7.67 -4.36 1.44
C PHE A 83 -8.47 -4.96 0.30
N GLY A 84 -9.79 -4.94 0.46
CA GLY A 84 -10.73 -5.39 -0.55
C GLY A 84 -12.05 -4.65 -0.42
N SER A 85 -12.99 -5.01 -1.29
CA SER A 85 -14.37 -4.51 -1.21
C SER A 85 -15.32 -5.65 -0.83
N ASP A 86 -16.44 -5.28 -0.22
CA ASP A 86 -17.59 -6.17 -0.08
C ASP A 86 -18.18 -6.57 -1.45
N PHE A 87 -19.04 -7.59 -1.45
CA PHE A 87 -19.69 -8.07 -2.68
C PHE A 87 -20.55 -7.02 -3.39
N THR A 88 -20.97 -5.98 -2.67
CA THR A 88 -21.78 -4.88 -3.19
C THR A 88 -20.93 -3.74 -3.74
N PHE A 89 -19.59 -3.80 -3.63
CA PHE A 89 -18.63 -2.75 -4.02
C PHE A 89 -18.96 -1.36 -3.42
N THR A 90 -19.65 -1.38 -2.29
CA THR A 90 -20.10 -0.19 -1.55
C THR A 90 -19.16 0.15 -0.41
N THR A 91 -18.54 -0.87 0.18
CA THR A 91 -17.75 -0.72 1.40
C THR A 91 -16.36 -1.30 1.19
N GLY A 92 -15.34 -0.45 1.35
CA GLY A 92 -13.97 -0.91 1.47
C GLY A 92 -13.74 -1.51 2.87
N MET A 93 -12.99 -2.60 2.94
CA MET A 93 -12.65 -3.25 4.21
C MET A 93 -11.16 -3.55 4.25
N VAL A 94 -10.54 -3.21 5.37
CA VAL A 94 -9.18 -3.62 5.70
C VAL A 94 -9.23 -4.81 6.64
N VAL A 95 -8.41 -5.82 6.37
CA VAL A 95 -8.17 -6.92 7.32
C VAL A 95 -6.72 -6.84 7.77
N LEU A 96 -6.51 -6.63 9.07
CA LEU A 96 -5.20 -6.76 9.69
C LEU A 96 -5.06 -8.15 10.28
N TRP A 97 -4.05 -8.89 9.83
CA TRP A 97 -3.84 -10.28 10.21
C TRP A 97 -2.46 -10.48 10.81
N ASN A 98 -2.40 -11.11 11.99
CA ASN A 98 -1.19 -11.67 12.55
C ASN A 98 -1.15 -13.18 12.28
N PRO A 99 -0.35 -13.64 11.30
CA PRO A 99 -0.26 -15.06 10.97
C PRO A 99 0.33 -15.90 12.11
N SER A 100 1.26 -15.38 12.91
CA SER A 100 1.91 -16.14 13.99
C SER A 100 0.97 -16.57 15.11
N ILE A 101 -0.09 -15.80 15.37
CA ILE A 101 -1.08 -16.12 16.41
C ILE A 101 -2.45 -16.48 15.83
N GLY A 102 -2.58 -16.51 14.50
CA GLY A 102 -3.83 -16.81 13.81
C GLY A 102 -4.98 -15.85 14.14
N ARG A 103 -4.68 -14.60 14.49
CA ARG A 103 -5.70 -13.58 14.84
C ARG A 103 -5.78 -12.50 13.78
N SER A 104 -6.99 -12.08 13.48
CA SER A 104 -7.27 -10.99 12.55
C SER A 104 -8.35 -10.07 13.09
N ILE A 105 -8.38 -8.85 12.58
CA ILE A 105 -9.46 -7.89 12.76
C ILE A 105 -9.85 -7.31 11.40
N ASP A 106 -11.13 -7.01 11.24
CA ASP A 106 -11.69 -6.31 10.09
C ASP A 106 -12.06 -4.88 10.46
N ILE A 107 -11.80 -3.95 9.54
CA ILE A 107 -11.98 -2.52 9.75
C ILE A 107 -12.67 -1.96 8.51
N VAL A 108 -13.86 -1.40 8.71
CA VAL A 108 -14.59 -0.70 7.65
C VAL A 108 -13.87 0.60 7.31
N VAL A 109 -13.60 0.79 6.01
CA VAL A 109 -12.93 1.98 5.47
C VAL A 109 -13.98 3.02 5.06
N PRO A 110 -13.81 4.29 5.46
CA PRO A 110 -14.68 5.36 5.01
C PRO A 110 -14.37 5.73 3.55
N GLY A 111 -15.33 5.44 2.65
CA GLY A 111 -15.28 5.85 1.24
C GLY A 111 -14.35 5.02 0.35
N ARG A 112 -14.25 5.40 -0.92
CA ARG A 112 -13.28 4.85 -1.87
C ARG A 112 -11.97 5.61 -1.72
N SER A 113 -10.92 4.92 -1.28
CA SER A 113 -9.69 5.57 -0.86
C SER A 113 -8.46 4.76 -1.21
N PHE A 114 -7.34 5.46 -1.40
CA PHE A 114 -6.02 4.83 -1.38
C PHE A 114 -5.69 4.45 0.06
N ILE A 115 -5.27 3.20 0.26
CA ILE A 115 -4.99 2.66 1.59
C ILE A 115 -3.49 2.47 1.77
N GLY A 116 -3.00 2.94 2.91
CA GLY A 116 -1.66 2.62 3.41
C GLY A 116 -1.76 2.00 4.79
N PHE A 117 -0.79 1.15 5.12
CA PHE A 117 -0.71 0.48 6.40
C PHE A 117 0.72 0.57 6.94
N GLY A 118 0.89 0.66 8.25
CA GLY A 118 2.19 0.47 8.89
C GLY A 118 2.08 0.55 10.40
N VAL A 119 3.08 0.03 11.11
CA VAL A 119 3.14 0.12 12.57
C VAL A 119 4.06 1.27 12.94
N CYS A 120 3.57 2.21 13.76
CA CYS A 120 4.39 3.33 14.21
C CYS A 120 5.57 2.81 15.04
N PRO A 121 6.83 3.07 14.66
CA PRO A 121 8.00 2.47 15.33
C PRO A 121 8.18 3.00 16.77
N VAL A 122 7.65 4.19 17.07
CA VAL A 122 7.75 4.80 18.42
C VAL A 122 6.68 4.27 19.37
N THR A 123 5.45 4.10 18.90
CA THR A 123 4.32 3.71 19.74
C THR A 123 3.95 2.23 19.62
N SER A 124 4.55 1.52 18.65
CA SER A 124 4.18 0.17 18.24
C SER A 124 2.71 0.00 17.88
N ASP A 125 2.02 1.11 17.56
CA ASP A 125 0.59 1.12 17.27
C ASP A 125 0.37 0.97 15.75
N PRO A 126 -0.35 -0.08 15.31
CA PRO A 126 -0.74 -0.22 13.92
C PRO A 126 -1.63 0.94 13.46
N LYS A 127 -1.29 1.52 12.31
CA LYS A 127 -2.01 2.62 11.68
C LYS A 127 -2.45 2.25 10.27
N ILE A 128 -3.63 2.72 9.90
CA ILE A 128 -4.14 2.66 8.53
C ILE A 128 -4.41 4.09 8.09
N VAL A 129 -3.89 4.45 6.92
CA VAL A 129 -4.10 5.76 6.30
C VAL A 129 -5.04 5.55 5.11
N SER A 130 -6.12 6.31 5.08
CA SER A 130 -7.12 6.31 4.00
C SER A 130 -7.13 7.70 3.38
N ILE A 131 -6.83 7.77 2.08
CA ILE A 131 -6.78 9.02 1.33
C ILE A 131 -7.88 8.99 0.27
N THR A 132 -8.91 9.81 0.45
CA THR A 132 -9.99 9.99 -0.51
C THR A 132 -9.70 11.21 -1.38
N GLN A 133 -9.72 11.03 -2.70
CA GLN A 133 -9.53 12.10 -3.68
C GLN A 133 -10.80 12.28 -4.51
N SER A 134 -11.27 13.52 -4.69
CA SER A 134 -12.37 13.82 -5.59
C SER A 134 -11.87 13.97 -7.03
N TRP A 135 -12.48 13.24 -7.96
CA TRP A 135 -12.22 13.40 -9.39
C TRP A 135 -13.09 14.53 -9.94
N ASP A 136 -12.47 15.70 -10.15
CA ASP A 136 -13.05 16.73 -11.01
C ASP A 136 -12.40 16.59 -12.40
N TYR A 137 -13.17 16.06 -13.36
CA TYR A 137 -12.73 15.86 -14.74
C TYR A 137 -12.48 17.17 -15.48
N GLN A 138 -12.97 18.31 -14.97
CA GLN A 138 -12.88 19.61 -15.65
C GLN A 138 -11.68 20.45 -15.21
N ASN A 139 -11.04 20.14 -14.07
CA ASN A 139 -9.89 20.90 -13.56
C ASN A 139 -8.81 19.97 -13.02
N ILE A 140 -7.86 19.59 -13.87
CA ILE A 140 -6.72 18.75 -13.49
C ILE A 140 -5.73 19.52 -12.59
N GLU A 141 -5.70 20.85 -12.69
CA GLU A 141 -4.75 21.71 -11.96
C GLU A 141 -5.28 22.22 -10.61
N ALA A 142 -6.59 22.16 -10.38
CA ALA A 142 -7.12 22.45 -9.05
C ALA A 142 -6.72 21.30 -8.11
N SER A 143 -6.06 21.68 -7.01
CA SER A 143 -5.86 20.83 -5.83
C SER A 143 -7.24 20.37 -5.33
N SER A 144 -7.73 19.25 -5.86
CA SER A 144 -8.93 18.60 -5.36
C SER A 144 -8.79 18.35 -3.86
N PRO A 145 -9.80 18.67 -3.04
CA PRO A 145 -9.71 18.46 -1.61
C PRO A 145 -9.46 16.97 -1.31
N CYS A 146 -8.29 16.67 -0.79
CA CYS A 146 -7.94 15.34 -0.31
C CYS A 146 -8.45 15.21 1.13
N LYS A 147 -9.27 14.19 1.40
CA LYS A 147 -9.63 13.84 2.76
C LYS A 147 -8.72 12.73 3.24
N VAL A 148 -7.93 13.00 4.27
CA VAL A 148 -7.08 11.99 4.91
C VAL A 148 -7.69 11.57 6.23
N MET A 149 -7.89 10.27 6.38
CA MET A 149 -8.34 9.64 7.61
C MET A 149 -7.25 8.68 8.10
N VAL A 150 -6.95 8.73 9.39
CA VAL A 150 -6.01 7.81 10.04
C VAL A 150 -6.76 6.98 11.06
N TYR A 151 -6.68 5.66 10.95
CA TYR A 151 -7.09 4.72 11.96
C TYR A 151 -5.89 4.33 12.81
N THR A 152 -6.10 4.15 14.11
CA THR A 152 -5.12 3.61 15.05
C THR A 152 -5.75 2.43 15.77
N LEU A 153 -5.03 1.32 15.88
CA LEU A 153 -5.55 0.12 16.52
C LEU A 153 -5.83 0.36 18.01
N SER A 154 -4.94 1.07 18.70
CA SER A 154 -5.09 1.42 20.12
C SER A 154 -6.40 2.14 20.45
N SER A 155 -6.88 3.02 19.57
CA SER A 155 -8.14 3.76 19.78
C SER A 155 -9.36 3.08 19.16
N GLY A 156 -9.13 2.18 18.21
CA GLY A 156 -10.19 1.52 17.43
C GLY A 156 -10.98 2.46 16.52
N LYS A 157 -10.48 3.68 16.25
CA LYS A 157 -11.25 4.74 15.59
C LYS A 157 -10.49 5.41 14.46
N TRP A 158 -11.25 5.84 13.45
CA TRP A 158 -10.79 6.77 12.43
C TRP A 158 -10.83 8.19 12.94
N ARG A 159 -9.79 8.98 12.63
CA ARG A 159 -9.79 10.43 12.81
C ARG A 159 -9.37 11.14 11.54
N ASN A 160 -9.89 12.35 11.36
CA ASN A 160 -9.53 13.21 10.23
C ASN A 160 -8.21 13.91 10.52
N LEU A 161 -7.31 13.92 9.53
CA LEU A 161 -6.10 14.72 9.55
C LEU A 161 -6.36 16.00 8.76
N SER A 162 -6.47 17.14 9.45
CA SER A 162 -6.87 18.42 8.85
C SER A 162 -5.71 19.30 8.38
N THR A 163 -4.48 19.00 8.80
CA THR A 163 -3.25 19.74 8.47
C THR A 163 -2.26 18.83 7.75
N ASN A 164 -1.32 19.41 7.01
CA ASN A 164 -0.25 18.66 6.31
C ASN A 164 -0.78 17.63 5.31
N LEU A 165 -1.88 17.94 4.62
CA LEU A 165 -2.47 17.08 3.59
C LEU A 165 -1.50 16.85 2.42
N PRO A 166 -1.62 15.72 1.70
CA PRO A 166 -0.78 15.43 0.55
C PRO A 166 -0.88 16.58 -0.46
N PRO A 167 0.27 17.12 -0.93
CA PRO A 167 0.27 18.34 -1.74
C PRO A 167 -0.29 18.11 -3.16
N LYS A 168 -0.36 16.86 -3.62
CA LYS A 168 -0.68 16.49 -5.01
C LYS A 168 -1.42 15.16 -5.12
N ARG A 169 -1.87 14.85 -6.34
CA ARG A 169 -2.68 13.69 -6.69
C ARG A 169 -1.90 12.39 -6.59
N LEU A 170 -2.59 11.33 -6.18
CA LEU A 170 -2.04 9.98 -6.16
C LEU A 170 -2.35 9.31 -7.49
N SER A 171 -1.38 8.53 -8.00
CA SER A 171 -1.58 7.79 -9.23
C SER A 171 -2.64 6.71 -9.04
N SER A 172 -3.50 6.52 -10.04
CA SER A 172 -4.51 5.45 -10.08
C SER A 172 -3.90 4.05 -10.02
N SER A 173 -2.59 3.92 -10.30
CA SER A 173 -1.86 2.65 -10.25
C SER A 173 -1.72 2.04 -8.84
N GLY A 174 -2.08 2.78 -7.77
CA GLY A 174 -2.35 2.21 -6.45
C GLY A 174 -1.17 1.48 -5.78
N LEU A 175 0.06 1.69 -6.28
CA LEU A 175 1.26 1.10 -5.70
C LEU A 175 1.56 1.77 -4.37
N VAL A 176 1.56 0.96 -3.31
CA VAL A 176 1.86 1.38 -1.95
C VAL A 176 3.00 0.53 -1.43
N VAL A 177 4.03 1.21 -0.93
CA VAL A 177 5.17 0.57 -0.27
C VAL A 177 5.17 0.99 1.18
N VAL A 178 5.43 0.05 2.06
CA VAL A 178 5.48 0.27 3.50
C VAL A 178 6.87 -0.09 3.99
N THR A 179 7.49 0.85 4.69
CA THR A 179 8.73 0.64 5.43
C THR A 179 8.46 0.74 6.92
N ASP A 180 9.46 0.50 7.77
CA ASP A 180 9.34 0.54 9.23
C ASP A 180 8.81 1.88 9.77
N ARG A 181 8.95 2.98 9.03
CA ARG A 181 8.53 4.31 9.47
C ARG A 181 7.62 5.04 8.49
N PHE A 182 7.73 4.76 7.20
CA PHE A 182 7.06 5.55 6.18
C PHE A 182 6.19 4.68 5.29
N ILE A 183 5.04 5.23 4.89
CA ILE A 183 4.24 4.70 3.80
C ILE A 183 4.50 5.57 2.58
N TYR A 184 4.74 4.93 1.44
CA TYR A 184 5.00 5.58 0.17
C TYR A 184 3.90 5.24 -0.83
N TRP A 185 3.46 6.23 -1.58
CA TRP A 185 2.58 6.07 -2.72
C TRP A 185 3.20 6.73 -3.94
N ARG A 186 2.91 6.16 -5.12
CA ARG A 186 3.22 6.83 -6.38
C ARG A 186 2.31 8.04 -6.58
N ALA A 187 2.90 9.18 -6.89
CA ALA A 187 2.21 10.40 -7.26
C ALA A 187 2.39 10.69 -8.74
N GLU A 188 1.33 11.18 -9.37
CA GLU A 188 1.36 11.60 -10.77
C GLU A 188 1.37 13.13 -10.81
N LEU A 189 2.40 13.68 -11.44
CA LEU A 189 2.60 15.12 -11.59
C LEU A 189 2.40 15.47 -13.05
N ALA A 190 2.11 16.74 -13.32
CA ALA A 190 1.86 17.23 -14.68
C ALA A 190 3.00 16.91 -15.66
N THR A 191 4.24 16.82 -15.18
CA THR A 191 5.43 16.67 -16.03
C THR A 191 6.22 15.39 -15.78
N HIS A 192 6.02 14.70 -14.66
CA HIS A 192 6.78 13.50 -14.28
C HIS A 192 6.10 12.70 -13.16
N ASN A 193 6.65 11.55 -12.81
CA ASN A 193 6.23 10.78 -11.63
C ASN A 193 6.98 11.26 -10.38
N GLY A 194 6.31 11.24 -9.24
CA GLY A 194 6.91 11.50 -7.93
C GLY A 194 6.50 10.46 -6.90
N ILE A 195 7.01 10.61 -5.68
CA ILE A 195 6.64 9.78 -4.55
C ILE A 195 6.04 10.69 -3.47
N ILE A 196 4.91 10.28 -2.91
CA ILE A 196 4.38 10.88 -1.67
C ILE A 196 4.72 9.92 -0.53
N SER A 197 5.31 10.45 0.52
CA SER A 197 5.60 9.73 1.76
C SER A 197 4.69 10.21 2.89
N PHE A 198 4.42 9.33 3.85
CA PHE A 198 3.73 9.64 5.10
C PHE A 198 4.53 9.08 6.28
N ASP A 199 4.93 9.94 7.21
CA ASP A 199 5.62 9.53 8.44
C ASP A 199 4.61 8.95 9.44
N LEU A 200 4.73 7.66 9.77
CA LEU A 200 3.86 6.99 10.75
C LEU A 200 3.98 7.57 12.17
N THR A 201 5.09 8.25 12.48
CA THR A 201 5.36 8.82 13.80
C THR A 201 4.76 10.22 13.93
N HIS A 202 5.10 11.11 13.00
CA HIS A 202 4.71 12.52 13.04
C HIS A 202 3.44 12.83 12.23
N GLU A 203 3.01 11.89 11.40
CA GLU A 203 1.79 11.97 10.58
C GLU A 203 1.78 13.13 9.59
N ASN A 204 2.94 13.35 9.00
CA ASN A 204 3.17 14.40 8.02
C ASN A 204 3.40 13.77 6.65
N PHE A 205 2.89 14.44 5.61
CA PHE A 205 3.17 14.09 4.23
C PHE A 205 4.36 14.89 3.71
N GLU A 206 5.19 14.23 2.92
CA GLU A 206 6.30 14.86 2.20
C GLU A 206 6.33 14.34 0.76
N MET A 207 6.64 15.24 -0.17
CA MET A 207 6.80 14.91 -1.58
C MET A 207 8.29 14.70 -1.87
N ILE A 208 8.59 13.59 -2.53
CA ILE A 208 9.93 13.21 -2.93
C ILE A 208 9.94 13.14 -4.46
N ASP A 209 10.77 13.96 -5.08
CA ASP A 209 10.96 13.94 -6.53
C ASP A 209 11.80 12.72 -6.93
N LEU A 210 11.46 12.12 -8.07
CA LEU A 210 12.29 11.07 -8.65
C LEU A 210 13.50 11.70 -9.34
N PRO A 211 14.68 11.06 -9.33
CA PRO A 211 15.81 11.47 -10.16
C PRO A 211 15.40 11.50 -11.62
N ASP A 212 15.99 12.41 -12.39
CA ASP A 212 15.63 12.67 -13.80
C ASP A 212 15.57 11.39 -14.66
N GLY A 213 16.45 10.41 -14.39
CA GLY A 213 16.49 9.14 -15.11
C GLY A 213 15.28 8.20 -14.87
N LEU A 214 14.53 8.40 -13.78
CA LEU A 214 13.32 7.64 -13.42
C LEU A 214 12.03 8.48 -13.55
N ALA A 215 12.18 9.79 -13.68
CA ALA A 215 11.07 10.74 -13.73
C ALA A 215 10.32 10.73 -15.09
N CYS A 216 10.95 10.23 -16.16
CA CYS A 216 10.44 10.39 -17.53
C CYS A 216 9.30 9.42 -17.89
N HIS A 217 8.26 9.94 -18.53
CA HIS A 217 7.31 9.16 -19.34
C HIS A 217 7.86 9.04 -20.77
N ASP A 218 7.82 7.83 -21.34
CA ASP A 218 7.98 7.62 -22.79
C ASP A 218 6.91 8.43 -23.53
N SER A 219 7.30 9.60 -24.03
CA SER A 219 6.53 10.34 -25.04
C SER A 219 7.31 10.30 -26.35
N VAL A 220 7.21 9.17 -27.05
CA VAL A 220 7.41 9.15 -28.50
C VAL A 220 6.07 8.82 -29.15
N GLN A 221 5.19 9.82 -29.19
CA GLN A 221 4.40 10.02 -30.40
C GLN A 221 5.35 10.58 -31.46
N GLY A 222 5.95 9.70 -32.25
CA GLY A 222 6.58 10.11 -33.50
C GLY A 222 5.48 10.50 -34.48
N LYS A 223 5.27 11.80 -34.67
CA LYS A 223 4.66 12.34 -35.89
C LYS A 223 5.74 12.97 -36.77
N HIS A 224 5.60 12.66 -38.06
CA HIS A 224 6.20 13.26 -39.27
C HIS A 224 7.57 12.76 -39.72
N LEU A 225 7.55 11.90 -40.76
CA LEU A 225 7.55 12.35 -42.15
C LEU A 225 6.39 11.70 -42.91
#